data_AF-A0A485KGP8-F1
#
_entry.id   AF-A0A485KGP8-F1
#
_cell.length_a   1.000
_cell.length_b   1.000
_cell.length_c   1.000
_cell.angle_alpha   90.00
_cell.angle_beta   90.00
_cell.angle_gamma   90.00
#
_symmetry.space_group_name_H-M   'P 1'
#
loop_
_entity.id
_entity.type
_entity.pdbx_description
1 polymer ?
#
loop_
_entity_poly.entity_id
_entity_poly.type
_entity_poly.pdbx_seq_one_letter_code
_entity_poly.pdbx_strand_id
1 'polypeptide(L)'
;MAKIAAFCNASQPPSIPTAATVTYRTWSVLTSLFFILNLMAVPLKGYVGEALPWTIAPLPASYVLAANGDASDVDATFTHLFQPLARSDPSTQNALLQNDWVYVLRYTLAMPPDGITRNTVLHHFPGVAFYGHSFWRVAYAFVTQNASARASFPPVRQCQLGRMVGLPFATYCLWIEPDNATNSFRVQFGGTKWETPVYTWVKFLARLVLGGYIGHQLWTQYYRHYQPLVLNLKSIGLNDADASSMYTKYVIQIGDPTYLVLNNPVVAVLVILDMYLGMATMGFNSIRSSQMKDVWQFSLGCFYGSRAMWSSFLVLRCATSFVKRHRWEEWMEPVDPGVLSIVVVFYAGPIFYMFCDSFFVTFTQLLCTMLASDSASIDVFPRSWTLSPPKTAIELILVLVSMTMFIVVGFLPLVYSYGHKYWSRHRRRRVVVGMSHV
;
A
#
# COMPACT_ATOMS: atom_id res chain seq x y z
N MET A 1 -17.98 22.07 0.54
CA MET A 1 -18.85 23.26 0.70
C MET A 1 -18.08 24.50 0.27
N ALA A 2 -18.67 25.34 -0.57
CA ALA A 2 -18.12 26.65 -0.90
C ALA A 2 -18.37 27.62 0.27
N LYS A 3 -17.39 28.47 0.60
CA LYS A 3 -17.59 29.59 1.53
C LYS A 3 -17.76 30.87 0.72
N ILE A 4 -18.75 31.68 1.05
CA ILE A 4 -19.02 32.97 0.41
C ILE A 4 -18.76 34.05 1.46
N ALA A 5 -17.85 34.99 1.14
CA ALA A 5 -17.70 36.21 1.92
C ALA A 5 -18.39 37.35 1.16
N ALA A 6 -19.33 38.01 1.82
CA ALA A 6 -20.06 39.15 1.27
C ALA A 6 -19.59 40.43 1.98
N PHE A 7 -19.37 41.50 1.22
CA PHE A 7 -18.95 42.80 1.74
C PHE A 7 -20.02 43.85 1.41
N CYS A 8 -20.45 44.60 2.42
CA CYS A 8 -21.34 45.76 2.29
C CYS A 8 -20.52 47.05 2.30
N ASN A 9 -20.87 47.97 1.41
CA ASN A 9 -20.45 49.38 1.54
C ASN A 9 -21.57 50.13 2.27
N ALA A 10 -21.33 50.52 3.53
CA ALA A 10 -22.33 51.19 4.36
C ALA A 10 -22.56 52.68 4.03
N SER A 11 -22.04 53.20 2.91
CA SER A 11 -21.90 54.64 2.68
C SER A 11 -22.46 55.19 1.37
N GLN A 12 -23.24 54.42 0.58
CA GLN A 12 -23.84 54.94 -0.66
C GLN A 12 -25.36 55.12 -0.55
N PRO A 13 -25.89 56.33 -0.87
CA PRO A 13 -27.33 56.56 -0.96
C PRO A 13 -27.95 55.68 -2.06
N PRO A 14 -29.26 55.38 -2.01
CA PRO A 14 -29.93 54.43 -2.89
C PRO A 14 -29.91 54.97 -4.32
N SER A 15 -28.91 54.56 -5.07
CA SER A 15 -28.80 54.80 -6.50
C SER A 15 -28.63 53.44 -7.17
N ILE A 16 -29.42 53.26 -8.23
CA ILE A 16 -29.48 52.21 -9.26
C ILE A 16 -28.72 50.92 -8.90
N PRO A 17 -29.38 49.74 -8.84
CA PRO A 17 -28.74 48.49 -8.45
C PRO A 17 -27.58 48.18 -9.40
N THR A 18 -26.36 48.54 -9.01
CA THR A 18 -25.15 48.15 -9.71
C THR A 18 -24.98 46.65 -9.53
N ALA A 19 -24.85 45.93 -10.64
CA ALA A 19 -24.64 44.49 -10.64
C ALA A 19 -23.51 44.11 -9.67
N ALA A 20 -23.79 43.24 -8.72
CA ALA A 20 -22.83 42.86 -7.68
C ALA A 20 -21.58 42.23 -8.31
N THR A 21 -20.40 42.66 -7.86
CA THR A 21 -19.13 42.13 -8.39
C THR A 21 -18.80 40.81 -7.70
N VAL A 22 -18.84 39.71 -8.46
CA VAL A 22 -18.49 38.36 -7.97
C VAL A 22 -17.07 38.01 -8.40
N THR A 23 -16.20 37.72 -7.44
CA THR A 23 -14.79 37.34 -7.68
C THR A 23 -14.44 36.02 -6.98
N TYR A 24 -13.50 35.28 -7.55
CA TYR A 24 -12.91 34.11 -6.89
C TYR A 24 -11.67 34.51 -6.11
N ARG A 25 -11.45 33.90 -4.94
CA ARG A 25 -10.19 34.09 -4.22
C ARG A 25 -9.07 33.28 -4.87
N THR A 26 -8.04 33.94 -5.40
CA THR A 26 -6.95 33.31 -6.17
C THR A 26 -6.31 32.12 -5.45
N TRP A 27 -5.99 32.26 -4.16
CA TRP A 27 -5.42 31.17 -3.35
C TRP A 27 -6.30 29.92 -3.30
N SER A 28 -7.61 30.12 -3.23
CA SER A 28 -8.58 29.02 -3.16
C SER A 28 -8.74 28.33 -4.51
N VAL A 29 -8.60 29.04 -5.63
CA VAL A 29 -8.54 28.44 -6.96
C VAL A 29 -7.26 27.62 -7.12
N LEU A 30 -6.11 28.16 -6.71
CA LEU A 30 -4.82 27.47 -6.80
C LEU A 30 -4.78 26.19 -5.96
N THR A 31 -5.25 26.24 -4.71
CA THR A 31 -5.32 25.05 -3.86
C THR A 31 -6.29 24.02 -4.41
N SER A 32 -7.44 24.45 -4.92
CA SER A 32 -8.41 23.54 -5.55
C SER A 32 -7.83 22.88 -6.80
N LEU A 33 -7.12 23.62 -7.66
CA LEU A 33 -6.43 23.06 -8.82
C LEU A 33 -5.40 22.00 -8.42
N PHE A 34 -4.62 22.27 -7.37
CA PHE A 34 -3.69 21.29 -6.83
C PHE A 34 -4.38 20.00 -6.37
N PHE A 35 -5.51 20.11 -5.65
CA PHE A 35 -6.30 18.94 -5.25
C PHE A 35 -6.85 18.17 -6.46
N ILE A 36 -7.36 18.85 -7.49
CA ILE A 36 -7.84 18.19 -8.72
C ILE A 36 -6.72 17.38 -9.36
N LEU A 37 -5.56 18.00 -9.58
CA LEU A 37 -4.42 17.34 -10.22
C LEU A 37 -3.95 16.15 -9.38
N ASN A 38 -3.87 16.31 -8.06
CA ASN A 38 -3.52 15.23 -7.15
C ASN A 38 -4.53 14.07 -7.22
N LEU A 39 -5.83 14.36 -7.23
CA LEU A 39 -6.90 13.35 -7.31
C LEU A 39 -6.90 12.61 -8.66
N MET A 40 -6.73 13.33 -9.76
CA MET A 40 -6.63 12.72 -11.09
C MET A 40 -5.36 11.88 -11.25
N ALA A 41 -4.28 12.25 -10.55
CA ALA A 41 -3.02 11.51 -10.54
C ALA A 41 -3.00 10.32 -9.56
N VAL A 42 -4.06 10.09 -8.77
CA VAL A 42 -4.13 8.94 -7.84
C VAL A 42 -3.81 7.60 -8.51
N PRO A 43 -4.38 7.24 -9.68
CA PRO A 43 -4.05 5.98 -10.34
C PRO A 43 -2.59 5.93 -10.79
N LEU A 44 -2.01 7.07 -11.15
CA LEU A 44 -0.62 7.19 -11.59
C LEU A 44 0.38 7.08 -10.44
N LYS A 45 -0.06 7.23 -9.18
CA LYS A 45 0.78 7.05 -7.99
C LYS A 45 1.46 5.66 -7.93
N GLY A 46 0.92 4.66 -8.62
CA GLY A 46 1.56 3.35 -8.76
C GLY A 46 2.96 3.41 -9.38
N TYR A 47 3.21 4.37 -10.27
CA TYR A 47 4.53 4.53 -10.93
C TYR A 47 5.65 5.01 -10.02
N VAL A 48 5.38 5.30 -8.74
CA VAL A 48 6.45 5.51 -7.75
C VAL A 48 7.18 4.20 -7.41
N GLY A 49 6.49 3.07 -7.56
CA GLY A 49 7.05 1.75 -7.31
C GLY A 49 7.16 0.87 -8.56
N GLU A 50 6.54 1.28 -9.67
CA GLU A 50 6.42 0.52 -10.92
C GLU A 50 7.23 1.18 -12.04
N ALA A 51 7.72 0.37 -12.98
CA ALA A 51 8.36 0.89 -14.18
C ALA A 51 7.33 1.53 -15.13
N LEU A 52 7.77 2.52 -15.89
CA LEU A 52 6.95 3.16 -16.91
C LEU A 52 6.90 2.26 -18.17
N PRO A 53 5.82 2.32 -18.97
CA PRO A 53 5.68 1.43 -20.13
C PRO A 53 6.81 1.53 -21.16
N TRP A 54 7.42 2.70 -21.28
CA TRP A 54 8.53 2.96 -22.21
C TRP A 54 9.92 2.77 -21.59
N THR A 55 10.03 2.47 -20.29
CA THR A 55 11.31 2.18 -19.65
C THR A 55 11.60 0.67 -19.59
N ILE A 56 10.60 -0.17 -19.82
CA ILE A 56 10.75 -1.62 -19.76
C ILE A 56 11.38 -2.10 -21.06
N ALA A 57 12.57 -2.69 -20.96
CA ALA A 57 13.22 -3.33 -22.09
C ALA A 57 12.36 -4.49 -22.65
N PRO A 58 12.61 -4.98 -23.87
CA PRO A 58 12.08 -6.26 -24.30
C PRO A 58 12.56 -7.38 -23.37
N LEU A 59 11.72 -8.40 -23.15
CA LEU A 59 12.12 -9.57 -22.36
C LEU A 59 13.39 -10.19 -22.99
N PRO A 60 14.45 -10.44 -22.22
CA PRO A 60 15.60 -11.20 -22.71
C PRO A 60 15.14 -12.56 -23.25
N ALA A 61 15.78 -13.07 -24.31
CA ALA A 61 15.45 -14.40 -24.86
C ALA A 61 15.65 -15.54 -23.83
N SER A 62 16.46 -15.31 -22.81
CA SER A 62 16.69 -16.20 -21.66
C SER A 62 15.66 -16.06 -20.53
N TYR A 63 14.74 -15.09 -20.62
CA TYR A 63 13.67 -14.90 -19.65
C TYR A 63 12.55 -15.87 -19.99
N VAL A 64 12.52 -16.99 -19.28
CA VAL A 64 11.38 -17.90 -19.31
C VAL A 64 10.45 -17.50 -18.16
N LEU A 65 9.26 -16.98 -18.49
CA LEU A 65 8.19 -16.92 -17.48
C LEU A 65 8.00 -18.36 -17.01
N ALA A 66 8.33 -18.66 -15.75
CA ALA A 66 8.04 -19.94 -15.12
C ALA A 66 6.52 -20.08 -14.89
N ALA A 67 5.71 -19.89 -15.94
CA ALA A 67 4.26 -19.76 -15.88
C ALA A 67 3.62 -21.07 -15.40
N ASN A 68 4.23 -22.20 -15.77
CA ASN A 68 3.80 -23.53 -15.39
C ASN A 68 4.47 -24.01 -14.08
N GLY A 69 5.50 -23.30 -13.60
CA GLY A 69 6.28 -23.69 -12.43
C GLY A 69 7.24 -24.84 -12.70
N ASP A 70 7.67 -25.01 -13.95
CA ASP A 70 8.69 -25.99 -14.30
C ASP A 70 10.01 -25.65 -13.60
N ALA A 71 10.60 -26.64 -12.95
CA ALA A 71 11.79 -26.43 -12.12
C ALA A 71 13.00 -25.93 -12.94
N SER A 72 13.10 -26.32 -14.22
CA SER A 72 14.11 -25.82 -15.15
C SER A 72 14.01 -24.31 -15.36
N ASP A 73 12.80 -23.78 -15.45
CA ASP A 73 12.56 -22.37 -15.76
C ASP A 73 12.87 -21.49 -14.55
N VAL A 74 12.53 -21.99 -13.36
CA VAL A 74 12.88 -21.34 -12.09
C VAL A 74 14.40 -21.31 -11.90
N ASP A 75 15.11 -22.39 -12.26
CA ASP A 75 16.57 -22.44 -12.17
C ASP A 75 17.25 -21.54 -13.22
N ALA A 76 16.73 -21.52 -14.44
CA ALA A 76 17.17 -20.60 -15.49
C ALA A 76 16.99 -19.13 -15.06
N THR A 77 15.86 -18.80 -14.43
CA THR A 77 15.59 -17.45 -13.87
C THR A 77 16.68 -17.05 -12.86
N PHE A 78 17.06 -17.98 -11.98
CA PHE A 78 18.13 -17.72 -11.01
C PHE A 78 19.48 -17.46 -11.68
N THR A 79 19.87 -18.35 -12.59
CA THR A 79 21.18 -18.33 -13.24
C THR A 79 21.34 -17.11 -14.15
N HIS A 80 20.29 -16.74 -14.88
CA HIS A 80 20.35 -15.67 -15.88
C HIS A 80 19.94 -14.28 -15.37
N LEU A 81 19.19 -14.17 -14.26
CA LEU A 81 18.71 -12.87 -13.76
C LEU A 81 19.19 -12.55 -12.35
N PHE A 82 18.96 -13.44 -11.39
CA PHE A 82 19.31 -13.15 -9.99
C PHE A 82 20.82 -13.14 -9.76
N GLN A 83 21.52 -14.16 -10.24
CA GLN A 83 22.95 -14.30 -9.99
C GLN A 83 23.81 -13.19 -10.62
N PRO A 84 23.55 -12.73 -11.87
CA PRO A 84 24.29 -11.59 -12.43
C PRO A 84 24.07 -10.29 -11.66
N LEU A 85 22.82 -9.98 -11.29
CA LEU A 85 22.51 -8.79 -10.49
C LEU A 85 23.14 -8.88 -9.09
N ALA A 86 23.12 -10.06 -8.48
CA ALA A 86 23.77 -10.31 -7.21
C ALA A 86 25.31 -10.17 -7.26
N ARG A 87 25.93 -10.26 -8.43
CA ARG A 87 27.39 -10.12 -8.61
C ARG A 87 27.81 -8.75 -9.11
N SER A 88 26.89 -7.92 -9.61
CA SER A 88 27.23 -6.65 -10.25
C SER A 88 27.90 -5.65 -9.31
N ASP A 89 27.60 -5.73 -8.01
CA ASP A 89 28.22 -4.91 -6.98
C ASP A 89 28.54 -5.77 -5.76
N PRO A 90 29.78 -6.30 -5.65
CA PRO A 90 30.17 -7.17 -4.54
C PRO A 90 30.50 -6.38 -3.26
N SER A 91 30.77 -5.08 -3.36
CA SER A 91 31.21 -4.23 -2.24
C SER A 91 30.06 -3.77 -1.34
N THR A 92 28.86 -3.62 -1.89
CA THR A 92 27.76 -3.01 -1.15
C THR A 92 27.11 -4.01 -0.19
N GLN A 93 27.27 -3.75 1.11
CA GLN A 93 26.62 -4.51 2.19
C GLN A 93 25.22 -3.97 2.46
N ASN A 94 24.28 -4.86 2.81
CA ASN A 94 22.94 -4.49 3.28
C ASN A 94 22.16 -3.60 2.30
N ALA A 95 22.15 -3.96 1.02
CA ALA A 95 21.53 -3.16 -0.04
C ALA A 95 20.43 -3.92 -0.79
N LEU A 96 19.50 -3.13 -1.34
CA LEU A 96 18.51 -3.55 -2.30
C LEU A 96 19.03 -3.27 -3.72
N LEU A 97 19.47 -4.31 -4.41
CA LEU A 97 19.86 -4.27 -5.81
C LEU A 97 18.63 -4.49 -6.69
N GLN A 98 18.49 -3.77 -7.79
CA GLN A 98 17.35 -3.94 -8.69
C GLN A 98 17.67 -3.55 -10.13
N ASN A 99 16.94 -4.16 -11.05
CA ASN A 99 16.80 -3.73 -12.43
C ASN A 99 15.30 -3.75 -12.82
N ASP A 100 15.01 -3.70 -14.12
CA ASP A 100 13.63 -3.68 -14.65
C ASP A 100 12.85 -4.97 -14.34
N TRP A 101 13.54 -6.10 -14.20
CA TRP A 101 12.93 -7.44 -14.16
C TRP A 101 13.04 -8.13 -12.81
N VAL A 102 14.07 -7.84 -12.04
CA VAL A 102 14.40 -8.53 -10.80
C VAL A 102 14.92 -7.55 -9.76
N TYR A 103 14.77 -7.95 -8.51
CA TYR A 103 15.41 -7.30 -7.37
C TYR A 103 16.07 -8.37 -6.50
N VAL A 104 17.13 -7.97 -5.81
CA VAL A 104 17.89 -8.80 -4.86
C VAL A 104 18.13 -7.98 -3.61
N LEU A 105 17.60 -8.47 -2.49
CA LEU A 105 17.89 -7.96 -1.18
C LEU A 105 19.05 -8.75 -0.57
N ARG A 106 20.13 -8.08 -0.21
CA ARG A 106 21.33 -8.71 0.36
C ARG A 106 21.57 -8.20 1.77
N TYR A 107 21.55 -9.10 2.76
CA TYR A 107 21.96 -8.81 4.12
C TYR A 107 23.16 -9.65 4.54
N THR A 108 24.08 -9.02 5.27
CA THR A 108 25.20 -9.70 5.91
C THR A 108 24.82 -10.01 7.35
N LEU A 109 24.79 -11.29 7.70
CA LEU A 109 24.43 -11.76 9.04
C LEU A 109 25.64 -12.42 9.70
N ALA A 110 26.03 -11.86 10.84
CA ALA A 110 26.98 -12.51 11.73
C ALA A 110 26.24 -13.58 12.52
N MET A 111 26.69 -14.82 12.37
CA MET A 111 26.06 -15.96 13.04
C MET A 111 26.88 -16.32 14.29
N PRO A 112 26.25 -16.51 15.47
CA PRO A 112 26.94 -16.98 16.65
C PRO A 112 27.55 -18.38 16.42
N PRO A 113 28.65 -18.70 17.14
CA PRO A 113 29.40 -19.94 16.93
C PRO A 113 28.61 -21.19 17.37
N ASP A 114 27.86 -21.07 18.46
CA ASP A 114 26.95 -22.10 18.95
C ASP A 114 25.62 -22.00 18.17
N GLY A 115 25.14 -23.12 17.63
CA GLY A 115 23.84 -23.17 16.95
C GLY A 115 22.73 -22.57 17.83
N ILE A 116 21.84 -21.78 17.24
CA ILE A 116 20.89 -20.97 18.01
C ILE A 116 19.57 -21.70 18.20
N THR A 117 18.92 -21.46 19.35
CA THR A 117 17.50 -21.71 19.57
C THR A 117 16.60 -20.86 18.66
N ARG A 118 16.12 -21.50 17.59
CA ARG A 118 14.92 -21.27 16.76
C ARG A 118 14.59 -19.87 16.22
N ASN A 119 14.58 -18.80 17.02
CA ASN A 119 13.81 -17.59 16.68
C ASN A 119 14.59 -16.27 16.69
N THR A 120 15.78 -16.17 17.31
CA THR A 120 16.39 -14.83 17.50
C THR A 120 17.06 -14.27 16.25
N VAL A 121 17.64 -15.11 15.39
CA VAL A 121 18.38 -14.65 14.19
C VAL A 121 17.57 -14.76 12.90
N LEU A 122 16.56 -15.63 12.87
CA LEU A 122 15.79 -15.87 11.65
C LEU A 122 14.91 -14.68 11.25
N HIS A 123 14.47 -13.85 12.21
CA HIS A 123 13.74 -12.62 11.92
C HIS A 123 14.59 -11.57 11.18
N HIS A 124 15.93 -11.63 11.32
CA HIS A 124 16.84 -10.74 10.60
C HIS A 124 17.14 -11.21 9.17
N PHE A 125 16.56 -12.32 8.72
CA PHE A 125 16.70 -12.75 7.33
C PHE A 125 15.96 -11.79 6.39
N PRO A 126 16.55 -11.47 5.23
CA PRO A 126 15.92 -10.59 4.25
C PRO A 126 14.65 -11.22 3.69
N GLY A 127 13.55 -10.46 3.68
CA GLY A 127 12.28 -10.88 3.10
C GLY A 127 11.56 -11.99 3.87
N VAL A 128 11.87 -12.19 5.16
CA VAL A 128 11.31 -13.29 5.99
C VAL A 128 9.77 -13.32 6.00
N ALA A 129 9.11 -12.16 5.89
CA ALA A 129 7.65 -12.05 5.79
C ALA A 129 7.06 -12.73 4.53
N PHE A 130 7.89 -13.00 3.51
CA PHE A 130 7.52 -13.64 2.24
C PHE A 130 8.00 -15.10 2.16
N TYR A 131 8.54 -15.66 3.24
CA TYR A 131 9.06 -17.01 3.21
C TYR A 131 7.92 -18.02 3.22
N GLY A 132 7.89 -18.87 2.20
CA GLY A 132 7.05 -20.05 2.22
C GLY A 132 7.62 -21.12 3.15
N HIS A 133 6.88 -22.21 3.33
CA HIS A 133 7.31 -23.36 4.13
C HIS A 133 8.71 -23.87 3.72
N SER A 134 9.00 -23.95 2.42
CA SER A 134 10.29 -24.40 1.90
C SER A 134 11.44 -23.47 2.28
N PHE A 135 11.25 -22.15 2.22
CA PHE A 135 12.28 -21.18 2.61
C PHE A 135 12.53 -21.23 4.11
N TRP A 136 11.47 -21.33 4.90
CA TRP A 136 11.57 -21.47 6.35
C TRP A 136 12.33 -22.73 6.76
N ARG A 137 12.05 -23.89 6.15
CA ARG A 137 12.76 -25.14 6.45
C ARG A 137 14.25 -25.04 6.17
N VAL A 138 14.61 -24.43 5.03
CA VAL A 138 16.00 -24.26 4.60
C VAL A 138 16.76 -23.27 5.50
N ALA A 139 16.16 -22.11 5.77
CA ALA A 139 16.75 -21.11 6.65
C ALA A 139 16.89 -21.62 8.09
N TYR A 140 15.89 -22.37 8.58
CA TYR A 140 15.94 -23.00 9.88
C TYR A 140 17.06 -24.04 9.97
N ALA A 141 17.11 -24.99 9.03
CA ALA A 141 18.15 -26.01 8.99
C ALA A 141 19.57 -25.41 8.95
N PHE A 142 19.73 -24.26 8.30
CA PHE A 142 20.99 -23.52 8.26
C PHE A 142 21.34 -22.89 9.63
N VAL A 143 20.40 -22.19 10.26
CA VAL A 143 20.63 -21.48 11.53
C VAL A 143 20.86 -22.43 12.72
N THR A 144 20.25 -23.63 12.69
CA THR A 144 20.42 -24.63 13.76
C THR A 144 21.76 -25.34 13.77
N GLN A 145 22.56 -25.21 12.71
CA GLN A 145 23.87 -25.86 12.63
C GLN A 145 24.93 -25.11 13.44
N ASN A 146 25.94 -25.86 13.90
CA ASN A 146 27.13 -25.29 14.54
C ASN A 146 28.08 -24.67 13.49
N ALA A 147 28.99 -23.79 13.90
CA ALA A 147 29.91 -23.09 12.99
C ALA A 147 30.64 -24.03 12.02
N SER A 148 31.18 -25.16 12.50
CA SER A 148 31.91 -26.13 11.67
C SER A 148 31.02 -26.81 10.63
N ALA A 149 29.77 -27.09 10.97
CA ALA A 149 28.78 -27.68 10.06
C ALA A 149 28.27 -26.64 9.04
N ARG A 150 28.12 -25.37 9.45
CA ARG A 150 27.79 -24.27 8.54
C ARG A 150 28.89 -24.00 7.51
N ALA A 151 30.16 -24.12 7.91
CA ALA A 151 31.29 -23.94 7.01
C ALA A 151 31.36 -25.04 5.93
N SER A 152 30.94 -26.26 6.25
CA SER A 152 30.83 -27.38 5.30
C SER A 152 29.45 -27.51 4.66
N PHE A 153 28.53 -26.59 4.96
CA PHE A 153 27.18 -26.66 4.42
C PHE A 153 27.21 -26.36 2.92
N PRO A 154 26.63 -27.23 2.07
CA PRO A 154 26.61 -27.00 0.63
C PRO A 154 25.91 -25.68 0.30
N PRO A 155 26.29 -25.01 -0.81
CA PRO A 155 25.68 -23.75 -1.22
C PRO A 155 24.17 -23.92 -1.29
N VAL A 156 23.50 -23.14 -0.46
CA VAL A 156 22.06 -23.26 -0.24
C VAL A 156 21.36 -22.40 -1.25
N ARG A 157 20.53 -23.01 -2.09
CA ARG A 157 19.66 -22.29 -3.01
C ARG A 157 18.30 -22.96 -3.00
N GLN A 158 17.28 -22.17 -2.68
CA GLN A 158 15.90 -22.58 -2.81
C GLN A 158 15.15 -21.50 -3.57
N CYS A 159 14.38 -21.91 -4.57
CA CYS A 159 13.46 -21.02 -5.27
C CYS A 159 12.03 -21.53 -5.11
N GLN A 160 11.08 -20.61 -5.21
CA GLN A 160 9.65 -20.88 -5.15
C GLN A 160 8.90 -19.95 -6.11
N LEU A 161 7.82 -20.47 -6.69
CA LEU A 161 6.91 -19.69 -7.52
C LEU A 161 5.78 -19.13 -6.65
N GLY A 162 5.66 -17.81 -6.64
CA GLY A 162 4.53 -17.08 -6.08
C GLY A 162 3.36 -17.11 -7.05
N ARG A 163 2.22 -17.65 -6.58
CA ARG A 163 0.96 -17.68 -7.30
C ARG A 163 -0.11 -16.95 -6.51
N MET A 164 -1.05 -16.33 -7.21
CA MET A 164 -2.19 -15.63 -6.66
C MET A 164 -3.43 -16.01 -7.47
N VAL A 165 -4.41 -16.65 -6.82
CA VAL A 165 -5.63 -17.15 -7.49
C VAL A 165 -5.29 -18.01 -8.72
N GLY A 166 -4.37 -18.97 -8.56
CA GLY A 166 -3.88 -19.83 -9.65
C GLY A 166 -2.87 -19.20 -10.61
N LEU A 167 -2.76 -17.86 -10.64
CA LEU A 167 -1.91 -17.14 -11.59
C LEU A 167 -0.50 -16.89 -11.02
N PRO A 168 0.57 -17.26 -11.73
CA PRO A 168 1.93 -16.93 -11.33
C PRO A 168 2.14 -15.41 -11.40
N PHE A 169 2.71 -14.82 -10.35
CA PHE A 169 2.94 -13.37 -10.29
C PHE A 169 4.37 -12.99 -9.88
N ALA A 170 5.15 -13.92 -9.31
CA ALA A 170 6.57 -13.69 -9.03
C ALA A 170 7.32 -15.01 -8.83
N THR A 171 8.57 -15.09 -9.23
CA THR A 171 9.51 -16.11 -8.79
C THR A 171 10.38 -15.53 -7.69
N TYR A 172 10.48 -16.22 -6.56
CA TYR A 172 11.35 -15.83 -5.44
C TYR A 172 12.47 -16.85 -5.28
N CYS A 173 13.65 -16.38 -4.88
CA CYS A 173 14.78 -17.24 -4.56
C CYS A 173 15.46 -16.78 -3.27
N LEU A 174 15.82 -17.73 -2.43
CA LEU A 174 16.64 -17.56 -1.24
C LEU A 174 17.94 -18.33 -1.45
N TRP A 175 19.07 -17.65 -1.25
CA TRP A 175 20.37 -18.31 -1.25
C TRP A 175 21.30 -17.71 -0.20
N ILE A 176 22.25 -18.54 0.24
CA ILE A 176 23.18 -18.21 1.31
C ILE A 176 24.59 -18.50 0.82
N GLU A 177 25.46 -17.50 0.94
CA GLU A 177 26.87 -17.60 0.58
C GLU A 177 27.75 -17.23 1.78
N PRO A 178 28.94 -17.82 1.92
CA PRO A 178 29.92 -17.34 2.89
C PRO A 178 30.32 -15.89 2.56
N ASP A 179 30.57 -15.12 3.61
CA ASP A 179 31.15 -13.79 3.55
C ASP A 179 32.65 -13.85 3.87
N ASN A 180 33.38 -12.76 3.60
CA ASN A 180 34.83 -12.70 3.84
C ASN A 180 35.19 -12.71 5.34
N ALA A 181 34.24 -12.35 6.23
CA ALA A 181 34.46 -12.35 7.66
C ALA A 181 34.12 -13.71 8.31
N THR A 182 34.86 -14.08 9.35
CA THR A 182 34.67 -15.33 10.10
C THR A 182 33.26 -15.42 10.66
N ASN A 183 32.55 -16.52 10.41
CA ASN A 183 31.15 -16.76 10.81
C ASN A 183 30.14 -15.71 10.29
N SER A 184 30.49 -14.95 9.24
CA SER A 184 29.59 -14.05 8.54
C SER A 184 29.08 -14.73 7.27
N PHE A 185 27.78 -14.57 6.99
CA PHE A 185 27.13 -15.11 5.81
C PHE A 185 26.32 -14.03 5.10
N ARG A 186 26.40 -14.02 3.77
CA ARG A 186 25.57 -13.19 2.91
C ARG A 186 24.30 -13.96 2.58
N VAL A 187 23.20 -13.57 3.22
CA VAL A 187 21.87 -14.09 2.92
C VAL A 187 21.22 -13.17 1.89
N GLN A 188 20.73 -13.78 0.81
CA GLN A 188 20.21 -13.06 -0.33
C GLN A 188 18.82 -13.56 -0.68
N PHE A 189 17.90 -12.61 -0.85
CA PHE A 189 16.51 -12.87 -1.22
C PHE A 189 16.20 -12.10 -2.51
N GLY A 190 15.87 -12.82 -3.57
CA GLY A 190 15.54 -12.26 -4.88
C GLY A 190 14.08 -12.47 -5.25
N GLY A 191 13.51 -11.54 -6.02
CA GLY A 191 12.18 -11.67 -6.60
C GLY A 191 12.08 -11.06 -8.01
N THR A 192 11.23 -11.62 -8.86
CA THR A 192 10.92 -11.07 -10.19
C THR A 192 9.81 -10.04 -10.14
N LYS A 193 9.92 -8.98 -10.95
CA LYS A 193 8.86 -8.04 -11.31
C LYS A 193 8.15 -8.57 -12.56
N TRP A 194 7.04 -9.29 -12.37
CA TRP A 194 6.34 -9.98 -13.46
C TRP A 194 5.45 -9.02 -14.27
N GLU A 195 6.06 -8.15 -15.07
CA GLU A 195 5.35 -7.17 -15.89
C GLU A 195 5.84 -7.24 -17.34
N THR A 196 5.00 -7.72 -18.26
CA THR A 196 5.33 -7.69 -19.69
C THR A 196 5.12 -6.29 -20.27
N PRO A 197 5.86 -5.89 -21.32
CA PRO A 197 5.68 -4.58 -21.96
C PRO A 197 4.22 -4.31 -22.35
N VAL A 198 3.54 -5.30 -22.94
CA VAL A 198 2.12 -5.18 -23.32
C VAL A 198 1.24 -4.94 -22.10
N TYR A 199 1.45 -5.69 -21.02
CA TYR A 199 0.69 -5.54 -19.78
C TYR A 199 0.85 -4.14 -19.18
N THR A 200 2.05 -3.57 -19.24
CA THR A 200 2.32 -2.23 -18.68
C THR A 200 1.64 -1.11 -19.46
N TRP A 201 1.55 -1.23 -20.79
CA TRP A 201 0.78 -0.30 -21.62
C TRP A 201 -0.72 -0.39 -21.34
N VAL A 202 -1.26 -1.61 -21.21
CA VAL A 202 -2.68 -1.81 -20.86
C VAL A 202 -2.98 -1.20 -19.49
N LYS A 203 -2.14 -1.46 -18.49
CA LYS A 203 -2.22 -0.88 -17.14
C LYS A 203 -2.15 0.66 -17.18
N PHE A 204 -1.24 1.22 -17.97
CA PHE A 204 -1.11 2.67 -18.15
C PHE A 204 -2.36 3.30 -18.73
N LEU A 205 -2.89 2.75 -19.82
CA LEU A 205 -4.12 3.23 -20.43
C LEU A 205 -5.31 3.11 -19.47
N ALA A 206 -5.44 2.00 -18.75
CA ALA A 206 -6.46 1.83 -17.73
C ALA A 206 -6.38 2.89 -16.62
N ARG A 207 -5.18 3.26 -16.18
CA ARG A 207 -4.95 4.33 -15.20
C ARG A 207 -5.27 5.72 -15.73
N LEU A 208 -4.97 6.00 -17.00
CA LEU A 208 -5.37 7.25 -17.64
C LEU A 208 -6.89 7.36 -17.76
N VAL A 209 -7.57 6.27 -18.13
CA VAL A 209 -9.04 6.21 -18.17
C VAL A 209 -9.62 6.42 -16.77
N LEU A 210 -9.06 5.79 -15.73
CA LEU A 210 -9.49 5.98 -14.35
C LEU A 210 -9.26 7.42 -13.86
N GLY A 211 -8.12 8.02 -14.18
CA GLY A 211 -7.81 9.42 -13.85
C GLY A 211 -8.77 10.40 -14.57
N GLY A 212 -9.06 10.13 -15.84
CA GLY A 212 -10.06 10.86 -16.62
C GLY A 212 -11.48 10.71 -16.05
N TYR A 213 -11.85 9.51 -15.61
CA TYR A 213 -13.13 9.25 -14.94
C TYR A 213 -13.24 10.02 -13.62
N ILE A 214 -12.19 10.06 -12.80
CA ILE A 214 -12.15 10.90 -11.58
C ILE A 214 -12.33 12.38 -11.94
N GLY A 215 -11.61 12.86 -12.95
CA GLY A 215 -11.76 14.23 -13.46
C GLY A 215 -13.18 14.55 -13.93
N HIS A 216 -13.82 13.62 -14.64
CA HIS A 216 -15.21 13.73 -15.07
C HIS A 216 -16.19 13.80 -13.89
N GLN A 217 -15.99 12.98 -12.85
CA GLN A 217 -16.81 13.02 -11.63
C GLN A 217 -16.64 14.34 -10.88
N LEU A 218 -15.41 14.84 -10.76
CA LEU A 218 -15.13 16.16 -10.17
C LEU A 218 -15.83 17.29 -10.94
N TRP A 219 -15.76 17.26 -12.27
CA TRP A 219 -16.42 18.28 -13.09
C TRP A 219 -17.94 18.26 -12.91
N THR A 220 -18.55 17.08 -13.07
CA THR A 220 -20.00 16.92 -13.09
C THR A 220 -20.65 17.15 -11.72
N GLN A 221 -20.04 16.70 -10.63
CA GLN A 221 -20.64 16.75 -9.30
C GLN A 221 -20.14 17.90 -8.40
N TYR A 222 -19.05 18.58 -8.78
CA TYR A 222 -18.48 19.66 -7.96
C TYR A 222 -18.36 20.97 -8.74
N TYR A 223 -17.55 21.00 -9.81
CA TYR A 223 -17.20 22.27 -10.45
C TYR A 223 -18.33 22.88 -11.28
N ARG A 224 -19.15 22.06 -11.94
CA ARG A 224 -20.28 22.52 -12.75
C ARG A 224 -21.26 23.36 -11.93
N HIS A 225 -21.39 23.11 -10.63
CA HIS A 225 -22.32 23.85 -9.74
C HIS A 225 -21.85 25.28 -9.40
N TYR A 226 -20.57 25.62 -9.61
CA TYR A 226 -20.10 26.99 -9.40
C TYR A 226 -20.60 27.96 -10.48
N GLN A 227 -20.90 27.48 -11.68
CA GLN A 227 -21.42 28.33 -12.76
C GLN A 227 -22.82 28.89 -12.40
N PRO A 228 -23.84 28.08 -12.07
CA PRO A 228 -25.12 28.59 -11.59
C PRO A 228 -24.99 29.47 -10.35
N LEU A 229 -24.09 29.12 -9.42
CA LEU A 229 -23.88 29.91 -8.21
C LEU A 229 -23.42 31.34 -8.54
N VAL A 230 -22.45 31.49 -9.44
CA VAL A 230 -21.99 32.83 -9.88
C VAL A 230 -23.10 33.60 -10.57
N LEU A 231 -23.88 32.95 -11.44
CA LEU A 231 -24.99 33.60 -12.14
C LEU A 231 -26.05 34.08 -11.14
N ASN A 232 -26.46 33.23 -10.20
CA ASN A 232 -27.44 33.59 -9.17
C ASN A 232 -26.95 34.70 -8.25
N LEU A 233 -25.67 34.72 -7.87
CA LEU A 233 -25.09 35.80 -7.07
C LEU A 233 -25.01 37.13 -7.83
N LYS A 234 -24.86 37.09 -9.16
CA LYS A 234 -24.89 38.28 -10.01
C LYS A 234 -26.31 38.80 -10.25
N SER A 235 -27.30 37.91 -10.36
CA SER A 235 -28.67 38.28 -10.73
C SER A 235 -29.58 38.56 -9.53
N ILE A 236 -29.47 37.77 -8.46
CA ILE A 236 -30.38 37.81 -7.30
C ILE A 236 -29.67 38.41 -6.07
N GLY A 237 -28.38 38.11 -5.90
CA GLY A 237 -27.64 38.48 -4.68
C GLY A 237 -28.07 37.66 -3.45
N LEU A 238 -27.54 38.01 -2.28
CA LEU A 238 -27.79 37.38 -0.98
C LEU A 238 -28.62 38.29 -0.04
N ASN A 239 -29.40 39.22 -0.59
CA ASN A 239 -30.10 40.21 0.22
C ASN A 239 -31.17 39.50 1.09
N ASP A 240 -30.99 39.55 2.41
CA ASP A 240 -32.05 39.24 3.36
C ASP A 240 -33.13 40.32 3.25
N ALA A 241 -34.40 39.92 3.26
CA ALA A 241 -35.54 40.83 3.15
C ALA A 241 -35.56 41.93 4.23
N ASP A 242 -34.85 41.72 5.35
CA ASP A 242 -34.78 42.62 6.50
C ASP A 242 -33.47 43.45 6.57
N ALA A 243 -32.50 43.23 5.68
CA ALA A 243 -31.20 43.90 5.75
C ALA A 243 -31.14 45.14 4.83
N SER A 244 -31.11 46.33 5.42
CA SER A 244 -30.94 47.64 4.75
C SER A 244 -29.59 47.84 4.06
N SER A 245 -28.72 46.82 4.04
CA SER A 245 -27.38 46.88 3.46
C SER A 245 -27.30 46.02 2.19
N MET A 246 -27.17 46.66 1.03
CA MET A 246 -26.93 45.98 -0.24
C MET A 246 -25.47 45.51 -0.31
N TYR A 247 -25.25 44.20 -0.46
CA TYR A 247 -23.91 43.66 -0.68
C TYR A 247 -23.43 44.00 -2.09
N THR A 248 -22.30 44.68 -2.22
CA THR A 248 -21.76 45.13 -3.51
C THR A 248 -20.67 44.21 -4.06
N LYS A 249 -20.07 43.38 -3.20
CA LYS A 249 -18.97 42.46 -3.57
C LYS A 249 -19.10 41.09 -2.91
N TYR A 250 -19.03 40.05 -3.74
CA TYR A 250 -18.99 38.66 -3.31
C TYR A 250 -17.64 38.02 -3.63
N VAL A 251 -17.06 37.32 -2.66
CA VAL A 251 -15.82 36.55 -2.83
C VAL A 251 -16.13 35.07 -2.60
N ILE A 252 -16.02 34.27 -3.65
CA ILE A 252 -16.24 32.83 -3.61
C ILE A 252 -14.93 32.13 -3.26
N GLN A 253 -14.99 31.28 -2.23
CA GLN A 253 -13.93 30.35 -1.86
C GLN A 253 -14.36 28.93 -2.28
N ILE A 254 -13.61 28.39 -3.24
CA ILE A 254 -13.66 27.00 -3.68
C ILE A 254 -13.07 26.10 -2.59
N GLY A 255 -13.80 25.06 -2.23
CA GLY A 255 -13.36 24.10 -1.22
C GLY A 255 -12.52 22.98 -1.81
N ASP A 256 -12.22 22.01 -0.96
CA ASP A 256 -11.59 20.74 -1.33
C ASP A 256 -12.67 19.75 -1.83
N PRO A 257 -12.56 19.20 -3.06
CA PRO A 257 -13.48 18.20 -3.57
C PRO A 257 -13.11 16.75 -3.18
N THR A 258 -12.01 16.52 -2.46
CA THR A 258 -11.45 15.19 -2.15
C THR A 258 -12.48 14.23 -1.58
N TYR A 259 -13.32 14.69 -0.65
CA TYR A 259 -14.38 13.86 -0.05
C TYR A 259 -15.32 13.21 -1.10
N LEU A 260 -15.61 13.92 -2.20
CA LEU A 260 -16.50 13.43 -3.25
C LEU A 260 -15.92 12.20 -3.95
N VAL A 261 -14.63 12.23 -4.23
CA VAL A 261 -13.91 11.12 -4.86
C VAL A 261 -13.73 9.97 -3.88
N LEU A 262 -13.35 10.27 -2.63
CA LEU A 262 -13.17 9.26 -1.58
C LEU A 262 -14.46 8.50 -1.24
N ASN A 263 -15.61 9.17 -1.33
CA ASN A 263 -16.91 8.56 -1.05
C ASN A 263 -17.51 7.81 -2.26
N ASN A 264 -16.86 7.86 -3.44
CA ASN A 264 -17.33 7.15 -4.64
C ASN A 264 -16.89 5.67 -4.61
N PRO A 265 -17.83 4.71 -4.44
CA PRO A 265 -17.47 3.29 -4.29
C PRO A 265 -16.86 2.71 -5.56
N VAL A 266 -17.24 3.20 -6.74
CA VAL A 266 -16.71 2.73 -8.02
C VAL A 266 -15.23 3.09 -8.14
N VAL A 267 -14.87 4.32 -7.77
CA VAL A 267 -13.45 4.75 -7.77
C VAL A 267 -12.65 3.91 -6.79
N ALA A 268 -13.14 3.71 -5.57
CA ALA A 268 -12.44 2.91 -4.57
C ALA A 268 -12.22 1.45 -5.02
N VAL A 269 -13.25 0.80 -5.58
CA VAL A 269 -13.14 -0.57 -6.11
C VAL A 269 -12.14 -0.64 -7.27
N LEU A 270 -12.17 0.30 -8.21
CA LEU A 270 -11.25 0.32 -9.35
C LEU A 270 -9.80 0.54 -8.92
N VAL A 271 -9.56 1.42 -7.93
CA VAL A 271 -8.20 1.63 -7.39
C VAL A 271 -7.69 0.40 -6.65
N ILE A 272 -8.54 -0.27 -5.85
CA ILE A 272 -8.18 -1.52 -5.17
C ILE A 272 -7.90 -2.62 -6.20
N LEU A 273 -8.71 -2.74 -7.24
CA LEU A 273 -8.48 -3.69 -8.33
C LEU A 273 -7.15 -3.41 -9.05
N ASP A 274 -6.82 -2.15 -9.33
CA ASP A 274 -5.51 -1.78 -9.89
C ASP A 274 -4.35 -2.21 -8.99
N MET A 275 -4.50 -2.09 -7.67
CA MET A 275 -3.51 -2.59 -6.72
C MET A 275 -3.37 -4.12 -6.78
N TYR A 276 -4.47 -4.86 -6.91
CA TYR A 276 -4.46 -6.32 -7.07
C TYR A 276 -3.84 -6.78 -8.39
N LEU A 277 -4.07 -6.03 -9.47
CA LEU A 277 -3.42 -6.29 -10.75
C LEU A 277 -1.90 -5.97 -10.69
N GLY A 278 -1.47 -5.11 -9.77
CA GLY A 278 -0.07 -4.77 -9.50
C GLY A 278 0.59 -5.55 -8.36
N MET A 279 0.13 -6.76 -8.03
CA MET A 279 0.54 -7.48 -6.81
C MET A 279 2.04 -7.82 -6.73
N ALA A 280 2.69 -8.15 -7.85
CA ALA A 280 4.14 -8.36 -7.89
C ALA A 280 4.88 -7.11 -7.41
N THR A 281 4.43 -5.94 -7.86
CA THR A 281 5.01 -4.66 -7.49
C THR A 281 4.61 -4.25 -6.08
N MET A 282 3.42 -4.60 -5.62
CA MET A 282 3.05 -4.44 -4.21
C MET A 282 4.00 -5.23 -3.29
N GLY A 283 4.27 -6.51 -3.59
CA GLY A 283 5.22 -7.33 -2.84
C GLY A 283 6.64 -6.73 -2.83
N PHE A 284 7.12 -6.24 -3.98
CA PHE A 284 8.40 -5.53 -4.06
C PHE A 284 8.43 -4.27 -3.17
N ASN A 285 7.40 -3.42 -3.22
CA ASN A 285 7.35 -2.21 -2.41
C ASN A 285 7.20 -2.48 -0.91
N SER A 286 6.58 -3.59 -0.52
CA SER A 286 6.58 -4.07 0.87
C SER A 286 7.97 -4.49 1.35
N ILE A 287 8.83 -5.01 0.46
CA ILE A 287 10.24 -5.28 0.82
C ILE A 287 11.02 -3.97 0.95
N ARG A 288 10.70 -2.95 0.14
CA ARG A 288 11.31 -1.61 0.29
C ARG A 288 10.94 -0.97 1.63
N SER A 289 9.69 -1.12 2.09
CA SER A 289 9.28 -0.62 3.41
C SER A 289 9.91 -1.41 4.56
N SER A 290 10.60 -2.53 4.30
CA SER A 290 11.40 -3.22 5.30
C SER A 290 12.88 -2.76 5.35
N GLN A 291 13.30 -1.80 4.49
CA GLN A 291 14.69 -1.34 4.37
C GLN A 291 14.99 -0.09 5.21
N MET A 292 15.08 -0.19 6.53
CA MET A 292 15.39 0.98 7.38
C MET A 292 16.79 1.58 7.14
N LYS A 293 17.72 0.81 6.57
CA LYS A 293 19.09 1.28 6.26
C LYS A 293 19.15 2.24 5.06
N ASP A 294 18.20 2.11 4.13
CA ASP A 294 18.06 2.99 2.97
C ASP A 294 16.74 3.78 3.12
N VAL A 295 16.83 4.94 3.76
CA VAL A 295 15.68 5.80 4.08
C VAL A 295 14.91 6.21 2.82
N TRP A 296 15.58 6.32 1.68
CA TRP A 296 14.94 6.65 0.41
C TRP A 296 14.05 5.49 -0.07
N GLN A 297 14.58 4.26 -0.08
CA GLN A 297 13.79 3.08 -0.43
C GLN A 297 12.64 2.85 0.54
N PHE A 298 12.90 3.05 1.84
CA PHE A 298 11.86 2.97 2.88
C PHE A 298 10.73 3.96 2.62
N SER A 299 11.06 5.23 2.36
CA SER A 299 10.08 6.30 2.11
C SER A 299 9.24 6.03 0.86
N LEU A 300 9.87 5.54 -0.21
CA LEU A 300 9.17 5.15 -1.44
C LEU A 300 8.24 3.95 -1.23
N GLY A 301 8.66 2.95 -0.43
CA GLY A 301 7.81 1.84 -0.01
C GLY A 301 6.59 2.32 0.80
N CYS A 302 6.78 3.21 1.77
CA CYS A 302 5.71 3.81 2.57
C CYS A 302 4.73 4.62 1.70
N PHE A 303 5.26 5.43 0.78
CA PHE A 303 4.45 6.25 -0.11
C PHE A 303 3.62 5.39 -1.08
N TYR A 304 4.21 4.33 -1.64
CA TYR A 304 3.47 3.36 -2.44
C TYR A 304 2.39 2.64 -1.60
N GLY A 305 2.75 2.17 -0.41
CA GLY A 305 1.86 1.47 0.52
C GLY A 305 0.66 2.30 0.97
N SER A 306 0.79 3.64 1.01
CA SER A 306 -0.33 4.54 1.34
C SER A 306 -1.54 4.40 0.40
N ARG A 307 -1.36 3.82 -0.80
CA ARG A 307 -2.47 3.47 -1.71
C ARG A 307 -3.47 2.50 -1.07
N ALA A 308 -3.07 1.74 -0.05
CA ALA A 308 -3.98 0.89 0.72
C ALA A 308 -5.11 1.67 1.43
N MET A 309 -4.99 3.01 1.58
CA MET A 309 -6.04 3.85 2.19
C MET A 309 -7.39 3.74 1.49
N TRP A 310 -7.41 3.38 0.20
CA TRP A 310 -8.65 3.17 -0.55
C TRP A 310 -9.50 2.03 0.00
N SER A 311 -8.89 1.00 0.61
CA SER A 311 -9.66 -0.03 1.32
C SER A 311 -10.35 0.53 2.55
N SER A 312 -9.70 1.43 3.29
CA SER A 312 -10.28 2.14 4.44
C SER A 312 -11.50 2.98 4.04
N PHE A 313 -11.44 3.72 2.93
CA PHE A 313 -12.59 4.49 2.46
C PHE A 313 -13.74 3.60 2.00
N LEU A 314 -13.45 2.49 1.31
CA LEU A 314 -14.48 1.54 0.90
C LEU A 314 -15.16 0.90 2.12
N VAL A 315 -14.40 0.45 3.11
CA VAL A 315 -14.94 -0.12 4.34
C VAL A 315 -15.75 0.93 5.11
N LEU A 316 -15.24 2.16 5.25
CA LEU A 316 -15.98 3.24 5.91
C LEU A 316 -17.30 3.55 5.21
N ARG A 317 -17.34 3.51 3.87
CA ARG A 317 -18.55 3.68 3.08
C ARG A 317 -19.56 2.55 3.35
N CYS A 318 -19.11 1.30 3.27
CA CYS A 318 -19.94 0.12 3.55
C CYS A 318 -20.48 0.15 4.98
N ALA A 319 -19.61 0.46 5.94
CA ALA A 319 -19.96 0.59 7.35
C ALA A 319 -20.94 1.74 7.59
N THR A 320 -20.79 2.89 6.93
CA THR A 320 -21.75 4.00 7.05
C THR A 320 -23.15 3.57 6.61
N SER A 321 -23.26 2.87 5.47
CA SER A 321 -24.54 2.32 5.01
C SER A 321 -25.13 1.33 6.02
N PHE A 322 -24.29 0.47 6.60
CA PHE A 322 -24.69 -0.51 7.61
C PHE A 322 -25.15 0.15 8.92
N VAL A 323 -24.36 1.08 9.45
CA VAL A 323 -24.63 1.86 10.66
C VAL A 323 -25.94 2.64 10.53
N LYS A 324 -26.20 3.25 9.38
CA LYS A 324 -27.48 3.94 9.12
C LYS A 324 -28.66 2.99 9.07
N ARG A 325 -28.49 1.83 8.44
CA ARG A 325 -29.54 0.79 8.38
C ARG A 325 -29.89 0.25 9.78
N HIS A 326 -28.91 0.11 10.66
CA HIS A 326 -29.09 -0.41 12.02
C HIS A 326 -29.22 0.68 13.10
N ARG A 327 -29.22 1.97 12.72
CA ARG A 327 -29.29 3.13 13.64
C ARG A 327 -28.20 3.16 14.72
N TRP A 328 -26.99 2.73 14.38
CA TRP A 328 -25.85 2.68 15.31
C TRP A 328 -25.04 3.99 15.36
N GLU A 329 -25.62 5.10 14.89
CA GLU A 329 -24.96 6.42 14.84
C GLU A 329 -24.52 6.91 16.22
N GLU A 330 -25.20 6.45 17.28
CA GLU A 330 -24.83 6.76 18.65
C GLU A 330 -23.47 6.18 19.05
N TRP A 331 -23.07 5.05 18.47
CA TRP A 331 -21.85 4.31 18.83
C TRP A 331 -20.63 4.70 18.00
N MET A 332 -20.84 5.42 16.89
CA MET A 332 -19.79 5.78 15.93
C MET A 332 -19.62 7.30 15.84
N GLU A 333 -18.43 7.74 15.44
CA GLU A 333 -18.08 9.14 15.24
C GLU A 333 -17.51 9.33 13.82
N PRO A 334 -17.81 10.44 13.14
CA PRO A 334 -17.23 10.71 11.82
C PRO A 334 -15.69 10.73 11.90
N VAL A 335 -15.06 10.00 10.99
CA VAL A 335 -13.60 9.95 10.87
C VAL A 335 -13.12 10.99 9.88
N ASP A 336 -12.14 11.80 10.28
CA ASP A 336 -11.50 12.75 9.40
C ASP A 336 -10.59 12.03 8.37
N PRO A 337 -10.74 12.28 7.06
CA PRO A 337 -9.91 11.67 6.01
C PRO A 337 -8.41 11.97 6.14
N GLY A 338 -8.03 13.13 6.69
CA GLY A 338 -6.64 13.50 6.92
C GLY A 338 -6.00 12.65 7.99
N VAL A 339 -6.67 12.49 9.14
CA VAL A 339 -6.24 11.58 10.22
C VAL A 339 -6.11 10.14 9.70
N LEU A 340 -7.09 9.69 8.92
CA LEU A 340 -7.04 8.35 8.32
C LEU A 340 -5.82 8.18 7.40
N SER A 341 -5.53 9.17 6.55
CA SER A 341 -4.38 9.14 5.65
C SER A 341 -3.05 9.02 6.41
N ILE A 342 -2.91 9.76 7.51
CA ILE A 342 -1.72 9.68 8.39
C ILE A 342 -1.60 8.27 8.99
N VAL A 343 -2.68 7.75 9.57
CA VAL A 343 -2.70 6.41 10.20
C VAL A 343 -2.29 5.32 9.19
N VAL A 344 -2.79 5.39 7.96
CA VAL A 344 -2.45 4.39 6.92
C VAL A 344 -0.97 4.47 6.51
N VAL A 345 -0.40 5.67 6.41
CA VAL A 345 1.04 5.83 6.11
C VAL A 345 1.91 5.22 7.21
N PHE A 346 1.57 5.48 8.48
CA PHE A 346 2.26 4.87 9.62
C PHE A 346 2.09 3.34 9.65
N TYR A 347 0.89 2.85 9.29
CA TYR A 347 0.63 1.42 9.19
C TYR A 347 1.47 0.77 8.09
N ALA A 348 1.41 1.29 6.87
CA ALA A 348 2.08 0.73 5.69
C ALA A 348 3.62 0.79 5.76
N GLY A 349 4.17 1.65 6.62
CA GLY A 349 5.61 1.84 6.81
C GLY A 349 6.11 1.31 8.15
N PRO A 350 6.32 2.17 9.18
CA PRO A 350 6.94 1.78 10.45
C PRO A 350 6.27 0.59 11.14
N ILE A 351 4.94 0.55 11.19
CA ILE A 351 4.22 -0.54 11.87
C ILE A 351 4.40 -1.83 11.07
N PHE A 352 4.29 -1.79 9.74
CA PHE A 352 4.57 -2.94 8.88
C PHE A 352 6.02 -3.45 9.04
N TYR A 353 6.99 -2.55 9.16
CA TYR A 353 8.37 -2.92 9.49
C TYR A 353 8.46 -3.65 10.83
N MET A 354 7.83 -3.11 11.88
CA MET A 354 7.80 -3.77 13.19
C MET A 354 7.12 -5.13 13.14
N PHE A 355 6.08 -5.30 12.32
CA PHE A 355 5.47 -6.60 12.08
C PHE A 355 6.45 -7.59 11.42
N CYS A 356 7.26 -7.14 10.46
CA CYS A 356 8.26 -7.96 9.77
C CYS A 356 9.47 -8.32 10.65
N ASP A 357 9.83 -7.46 11.59
CA ASP A 357 11.02 -7.62 12.46
C ASP A 357 10.69 -8.25 13.84
N SER A 358 9.44 -8.69 14.05
CA SER A 358 8.96 -9.18 15.34
C SER A 358 8.46 -10.63 15.30
N PHE A 359 8.12 -11.16 16.48
CA PHE A 359 7.50 -12.47 16.69
C PHE A 359 6.23 -12.68 15.83
N PHE A 360 5.58 -11.60 15.40
CA PHE A 360 4.45 -11.66 14.48
C PHE A 360 4.76 -12.44 13.20
N VAL A 361 5.98 -12.41 12.66
CA VAL A 361 6.34 -13.25 11.51
C VAL A 361 6.27 -14.74 11.86
N THR A 362 6.70 -15.13 13.06
CA THR A 362 6.61 -16.51 13.54
C THR A 362 5.15 -16.91 13.74
N PHE A 363 4.31 -15.99 14.24
CA PHE A 363 2.87 -16.22 14.37
C PHE A 363 2.17 -16.36 13.01
N THR A 364 2.46 -15.47 12.06
CA THR A 364 1.95 -15.58 10.69
C THR A 364 2.42 -16.88 10.07
N GLN A 365 3.68 -17.26 10.25
CA GLN A 365 4.19 -18.53 9.75
C GLN A 365 3.50 -19.73 10.39
N LEU A 366 3.22 -19.70 11.70
CA LEU A 366 2.47 -20.76 12.38
C LEU A 366 1.07 -20.89 11.77
N LEU A 367 0.36 -19.77 11.61
CA LEU A 367 -0.93 -19.74 10.91
C LEU A 367 -0.83 -20.32 9.49
N CYS A 368 0.20 -19.93 8.73
CA CYS A 368 0.47 -20.45 7.40
C CYS A 368 0.68 -21.97 7.40
N THR A 369 1.42 -22.51 8.37
CA THR A 369 1.65 -23.96 8.49
C THR A 369 0.39 -24.71 8.90
N MET A 370 -0.42 -24.15 9.79
CA MET A 370 -1.69 -24.75 10.22
C MET A 370 -2.70 -24.80 9.08
N LEU A 371 -2.81 -23.73 8.29
CA LEU A 371 -3.69 -23.67 7.12
C LEU A 371 -3.22 -24.56 5.96
N ALA A 372 -1.91 -24.85 5.88
CA ALA A 372 -1.35 -25.78 4.92
C ALA A 372 -1.44 -27.26 5.35
N SER A 373 -1.80 -27.52 6.61
CA SER A 373 -1.70 -28.86 7.23
C SER A 373 -2.71 -29.89 6.73
N ASP A 374 -3.74 -29.49 5.96
CA ASP A 374 -4.71 -30.42 5.36
C ASP A 374 -4.31 -30.94 3.98
N SER A 375 -3.20 -30.46 3.40
CA SER A 375 -2.60 -31.08 2.21
C SER A 375 -1.53 -32.09 2.63
N ALA A 376 -1.97 -33.28 3.02
CA ALA A 376 -1.14 -34.46 3.23
C ALA A 376 -0.34 -34.81 1.97
N SER A 377 0.91 -34.35 1.91
CA SER A 377 2.07 -34.99 1.24
C SER A 377 3.28 -34.09 1.49
N ILE A 378 3.90 -34.31 2.66
CA ILE A 378 5.25 -33.87 2.94
C ILE A 378 6.17 -34.68 2.02
N ASP A 379 6.35 -34.20 0.80
CA ASP A 379 7.40 -34.68 -0.08
C ASP A 379 8.73 -34.06 0.40
N VAL A 380 9.38 -34.82 1.26
CA VAL A 380 10.84 -34.86 1.37
C VAL A 380 11.36 -35.42 0.05
N PHE A 381 11.87 -34.58 -0.85
CA PHE A 381 12.69 -35.07 -1.95
C PHE A 381 14.16 -34.73 -1.75
N PRO A 382 15.01 -35.73 -1.45
CA PRO A 382 16.42 -35.67 -1.79
C PRO A 382 16.54 -35.92 -3.30
N ARG A 383 17.11 -34.97 -4.04
CA ARG A 383 17.85 -35.14 -5.30
C ARG A 383 17.26 -35.94 -6.49
N SER A 384 16.04 -36.46 -6.49
CA SER A 384 15.46 -37.14 -7.66
C SER A 384 14.20 -36.46 -8.18
N TRP A 385 14.27 -36.08 -9.44
CA TRP A 385 13.25 -35.50 -10.29
C TRP A 385 12.09 -36.48 -10.51
N THR A 386 10.86 -36.11 -10.16
CA THR A 386 9.64 -36.59 -10.85
C THR A 386 8.41 -35.75 -10.50
N LEU A 387 7.70 -35.36 -11.57
CA LEU A 387 6.31 -34.89 -11.67
C LEU A 387 5.41 -35.04 -10.42
N SER A 388 5.13 -33.93 -9.74
CA SER A 388 3.75 -33.44 -9.52
C SER A 388 3.79 -32.05 -8.85
N PRO A 389 2.92 -31.09 -9.24
CA PRO A 389 2.89 -29.78 -8.59
C PRO A 389 2.16 -29.90 -7.25
N PRO A 390 2.74 -29.48 -6.10
CA PRO A 390 1.94 -29.27 -4.90
C PRO A 390 1.03 -28.07 -5.17
N LYS A 391 -0.22 -28.36 -5.55
CA LYS A 391 -1.28 -27.37 -5.78
C LYS A 391 -1.78 -26.83 -4.43
N THR A 392 -2.20 -25.56 -4.44
CA THR A 392 -3.14 -24.88 -3.51
C THR A 392 -2.71 -24.21 -2.19
N ALA A 393 -1.69 -24.63 -1.43
CA ALA A 393 -1.49 -24.03 -0.10
C ALA A 393 -0.90 -22.61 -0.10
N ILE A 394 0.13 -22.34 -0.91
CA ILE A 394 0.84 -21.03 -0.91
C ILE A 394 -0.03 -19.91 -1.53
N GLU A 395 -0.88 -20.27 -2.50
CA GLU A 395 -1.81 -19.33 -3.16
C GLU A 395 -2.84 -18.76 -2.19
N LEU A 396 -3.48 -19.62 -1.41
CA LEU A 396 -4.47 -19.21 -0.42
C LEU A 396 -3.82 -18.31 0.64
N ILE A 397 -2.58 -18.62 1.03
CA ILE A 397 -1.84 -17.91 2.07
C ILE A 397 -1.46 -16.50 1.65
N LEU A 398 -0.86 -16.29 0.47
CA LEU A 398 -0.49 -14.95 0.02
C LEU A 398 -1.71 -14.09 -0.30
N VAL A 399 -2.78 -14.71 -0.81
CA VAL A 399 -4.08 -14.05 -0.97
C VAL A 399 -4.65 -13.68 0.40
N LEU A 400 -4.66 -14.57 1.38
CA LEU A 400 -5.14 -14.28 2.73
C LEU A 400 -4.28 -13.22 3.44
N VAL A 401 -2.96 -13.26 3.31
CA VAL A 401 -2.04 -12.27 3.93
C VAL A 401 -2.21 -10.88 3.28
N SER A 402 -2.34 -10.82 1.95
CA SER A 402 -2.65 -9.55 1.28
C SER A 402 -4.06 -9.05 1.62
N MET A 403 -5.07 -9.92 1.58
CA MET A 403 -6.46 -9.60 1.97
C MET A 403 -6.54 -9.14 3.42
N THR A 404 -5.85 -9.83 4.34
CA THR A 404 -5.79 -9.43 5.76
C THR A 404 -5.12 -8.08 5.93
N MET A 405 -4.09 -7.73 5.17
CA MET A 405 -3.55 -6.37 5.18
C MET A 405 -4.61 -5.35 4.76
N PHE A 406 -5.32 -5.57 3.64
CA PHE A 406 -6.36 -4.66 3.17
C PHE A 406 -7.56 -4.58 4.11
N ILE A 407 -7.92 -5.70 4.76
CA ILE A 407 -8.95 -5.81 5.78
C ILE A 407 -8.50 -5.02 7.00
N VAL A 408 -7.33 -5.32 7.58
CA VAL A 408 -6.82 -4.62 8.76
C VAL A 408 -6.77 -3.11 8.51
N VAL A 409 -6.14 -2.67 7.41
CA VAL A 409 -6.13 -1.26 7.00
C VAL A 409 -7.55 -0.72 6.78
N GLY A 410 -8.42 -1.52 6.20
CA GLY A 410 -9.83 -1.22 5.97
C GLY A 410 -10.61 -0.94 7.25
N PHE A 411 -10.38 -1.75 8.28
CA PHE A 411 -11.10 -1.69 9.56
C PHE A 411 -10.49 -0.69 10.56
N LEU A 412 -9.25 -0.23 10.37
CA LEU A 412 -8.63 0.82 11.21
C LEU A 412 -9.54 2.02 11.50
N PRO A 413 -10.19 2.68 10.51
CA PRO A 413 -11.08 3.80 10.79
C PRO A 413 -12.29 3.43 11.67
N LEU A 414 -12.79 2.19 11.61
CA LEU A 414 -13.91 1.76 12.45
C LEU A 414 -13.48 1.59 13.90
N VAL A 415 -12.31 0.97 14.12
CA VAL A 415 -11.70 0.84 15.45
C VAL A 415 -11.45 2.23 16.03
N TYR A 416 -10.90 3.15 15.23
CA TYR A 416 -10.68 4.53 15.64
C TYR A 416 -11.98 5.26 16.00
N SER A 417 -12.99 5.22 15.13
CA SER A 417 -14.31 5.84 15.35
C SER A 417 -14.95 5.34 16.65
N TYR A 418 -15.01 4.02 16.83
CA TYR A 418 -15.61 3.41 18.02
C TYR A 418 -14.80 3.73 19.28
N GLY A 419 -13.48 3.58 19.22
CA GLY A 419 -12.59 3.84 20.34
C GLY A 419 -12.62 5.30 20.81
N HIS A 420 -12.65 6.25 19.88
CA HIS A 420 -12.75 7.67 20.19
C HIS A 420 -14.09 8.00 20.86
N LYS A 421 -15.21 7.46 20.34
CA LYS A 421 -16.54 7.62 20.94
C LYS A 421 -16.61 7.01 22.35
N TYR A 422 -16.05 5.81 22.53
CA TYR A 422 -16.00 5.12 23.81
C TYR A 422 -15.21 5.94 24.84
N TRP A 423 -14.02 6.41 24.46
CA TRP A 423 -13.18 7.24 25.31
C TRP A 423 -13.83 8.57 25.68
N SER A 424 -14.45 9.27 24.71
CA SER A 424 -15.10 10.55 24.96
C SER A 424 -16.30 10.43 25.90
N ARG A 425 -17.09 9.34 25.79
CA ARG A 425 -18.17 9.01 26.74
C ARG A 425 -17.64 8.75 28.15
N HIS A 426 -16.56 7.98 28.29
CA HIS A 426 -15.94 7.74 29.59
C HIS A 426 -15.34 8.99 30.23
N ARG A 427 -14.70 9.87 29.44
CA ARG A 427 -14.17 11.14 29.94
C ARG A 427 -15.30 12.06 30.44
N ARG A 428 -16.42 12.17 29.70
CA ARG A 428 -17.58 12.96 30.15
C ARG A 428 -18.19 12.42 31.45
N ARG A 429 -18.32 11.09 31.60
CA ARG A 429 -18.82 10.48 32.84
C ARG A 429 -17.92 10.78 34.05
N ARG A 430 -16.59 10.75 33.91
CA ARG A 430 -15.68 11.11 35.01
C ARG A 430 -15.75 12.57 35.42
N VAL A 431 -15.95 13.49 34.46
CA VAL A 431 -16.12 14.93 34.78
C VAL A 431 -17.42 15.18 35.53
N VAL A 432 -18.51 14.52 35.16
CA VAL A 432 -19.80 14.64 35.87
C VAL A 432 -19.72 14.07 37.30
N VAL A 433 -19.07 12.90 37.49
CA VAL A 433 -18.87 12.33 38.83
C VAL A 433 -17.91 13.16 39.68
N GLY A 434 -16.89 13.78 39.08
CA GLY A 434 -15.98 14.70 39.78
C GLY A 434 -16.64 16.02 40.21
N MET A 435 -17.66 16.50 39.49
CA MET A 435 -18.46 17.67 39.89
C MET A 435 -19.56 17.34 40.92
N SER A 436 -19.84 16.06 41.17
CA SER A 436 -20.84 15.62 42.16
C SER A 436 -20.28 15.52 43.58
N HIS A 437 -18.96 15.70 43.73
CA HIS A 437 -18.22 15.58 44.99
C HIS A 437 -17.54 16.89 45.43
N VAL A 438 -18.00 18.03 44.89
CA VAL A 438 -17.57 19.38 45.31
C VAL A 438 -18.75 20.12 45.91
#